data_AF-A0A9X1U1P6-F1
#
_entry.id   AF-A0A9X1U1P6-F1
#
_cell.length_a   1.000
_cell.length_b   1.000
_cell.length_c   1.000
_cell.angle_alpha   90.00
_cell.angle_beta   90.00
_cell.angle_gamma   90.00
#
_symmetry.space_group_name_H-M   'P 1'
#
loop_
_entity.id
_entity.type
_entity.pdbx_description
1 polymer ?
#
loop_
_entity_poly.entity_id
_entity_poly.type
_entity_poly.pdbx_seq_one_letter_code
_entity_poly.pdbx_strand_id
1 'polypeptide(L)'
;MKLLKSNLLVLALICLVLTSCSKEDSVEVETAKYDIDLALAQKNDTFMSNEILRLVNDHRASIGLSTLKIDSQYASAFAVDHTDYMIEKEKINHDNFGYRSEGIKFHDNAKVVGENVAYGYDTAEDVVNAWLKSPGHKAIIEGNYTHTGFGVMKCPKGRTYFTQLFYRK
;
A
#
# COMPACT_ATOMS: atom_id res chain seq x y z
N MET A 1 -72.53 -33.67 19.26
CA MET A 1 -71.72 -33.80 20.48
C MET A 1 -70.90 -32.52 20.67
N LYS A 2 -71.23 -31.79 21.76
CA LYS A 2 -70.44 -30.86 22.62
C LYS A 2 -69.25 -30.11 21.97
N LEU A 3 -69.34 -28.79 21.77
CA LEU A 3 -69.07 -27.71 22.74
C LEU A 3 -67.70 -27.78 23.41
N LEU A 4 -66.87 -26.75 23.23
CA LEU A 4 -66.20 -26.03 24.32
C LEU A 4 -65.76 -24.63 23.87
N LYS A 5 -66.16 -23.65 24.68
CA LYS A 5 -65.83 -22.23 24.63
C LYS A 5 -64.50 -21.99 25.34
N SER A 6 -63.76 -20.94 24.99
CA SER A 6 -63.14 -20.09 26.02
C SER A 6 -62.81 -18.70 25.49
N ASN A 7 -63.32 -17.69 26.19
CA ASN A 7 -62.89 -16.30 26.13
C ASN A 7 -61.58 -16.17 26.91
N LEU A 8 -60.64 -15.34 26.44
CA LEU A 8 -59.84 -14.55 27.38
C LEU A 8 -59.55 -13.16 26.82
N LEU A 9 -59.92 -12.20 27.67
CA LEU A 9 -59.74 -10.75 27.59
C LEU A 9 -58.25 -10.36 27.72
N VAL A 10 -58.01 -9.05 27.62
CA VAL A 10 -56.87 -8.23 28.12
C VAL A 10 -55.90 -7.76 27.02
N LEU A 11 -56.05 -6.53 26.49
CA LEU A 11 -55.66 -5.19 26.99
C LEU A 11 -54.18 -4.83 26.73
N ALA A 12 -53.98 -3.89 25.80
CA ALA A 12 -52.97 -2.83 25.71
C ALA A 12 -51.50 -3.08 26.11
N LEU A 13 -50.56 -2.78 25.19
CA LEU A 13 -49.56 -1.72 25.44
C LEU A 13 -48.88 -1.24 24.14
N ILE A 14 -48.79 0.08 24.06
CA ILE A 14 -48.12 0.91 23.06
C ILE A 14 -46.61 0.62 23.03
N CYS A 15 -46.03 0.57 21.82
CA CYS A 15 -44.66 1.05 21.57
C CYS A 15 -44.57 1.53 20.12
N LEU A 16 -44.80 2.84 19.92
CA LEU A 16 -44.30 3.58 18.77
C LEU A 16 -42.78 3.50 18.79
N VAL A 17 -42.20 2.65 17.95
CA VAL A 17 -40.76 2.64 17.74
C VAL A 17 -40.47 3.70 16.67
N LEU A 18 -40.13 4.91 17.12
CA LEU A 18 -39.50 5.92 16.27
C LEU A 18 -38.12 5.38 15.89
N THR A 19 -37.98 4.94 14.65
CA THR A 19 -36.68 4.56 14.07
C THR A 19 -35.84 5.83 13.89
N SER A 20 -35.04 6.14 14.90
CA SER A 20 -33.95 7.11 14.81
C SER A 20 -32.81 6.45 14.03
N CYS A 21 -32.63 6.80 12.76
CA CYS A 21 -31.46 6.40 11.98
C CYS A 21 -30.21 7.10 12.54
N SER A 22 -29.42 6.41 13.35
CA SER A 22 -28.01 6.78 13.57
C SER A 22 -27.20 6.34 12.35
N LYS A 23 -26.46 7.29 11.75
CA LYS A 23 -25.40 7.00 10.79
C LYS A 23 -24.24 6.36 11.56
N GLU A 24 -24.20 5.04 11.65
CA GLU A 24 -23.04 4.31 12.21
C GLU A 24 -22.32 3.42 11.17
N ASP A 25 -22.80 3.34 9.93
CA ASP A 25 -22.24 2.47 8.88
C ASP A 25 -21.05 3.05 8.09
N SER A 26 -20.63 4.29 8.31
CA SER A 26 -19.63 4.92 7.43
C SER A 26 -18.17 4.58 7.76
N VAL A 27 -17.89 4.07 8.97
CA VAL A 27 -16.50 3.82 9.43
C VAL A 27 -16.03 2.42 9.00
N GLU A 28 -16.89 1.41 9.05
CA GLU A 28 -16.53 0.03 8.67
C GLU A 28 -16.35 -0.14 7.15
N VAL A 29 -16.99 0.70 6.34
CA VAL A 29 -16.89 0.64 4.87
C VAL A 29 -15.61 1.30 4.33
N GLU A 30 -15.08 2.32 5.02
CA GLU A 30 -13.84 3.00 4.58
C GLU A 30 -12.58 2.17 4.86
N THR A 31 -12.51 1.47 6.01
CA THR A 31 -11.36 0.61 6.34
C THR A 31 -11.22 -0.58 5.39
N ALA A 32 -12.33 -1.10 4.85
CA ALA A 32 -12.33 -2.22 3.91
C ALA A 32 -11.81 -1.86 2.50
N LYS A 33 -11.73 -0.57 2.14
CA LYS A 33 -11.45 -0.14 0.76
C LYS A 33 -9.99 -0.33 0.33
N TYR A 34 -9.06 -0.21 1.26
CA TYR A 34 -7.61 -0.33 1.01
C TYR A 34 -6.96 -1.30 1.99
N ASP A 35 -7.65 -2.39 2.30
CA ASP A 35 -7.11 -3.44 3.15
C ASP A 35 -5.89 -4.09 2.49
N ILE A 36 -4.86 -4.33 3.29
CA ILE A 36 -3.65 -5.00 2.86
C ILE A 36 -2.99 -5.70 4.05
N ASP A 37 -2.56 -6.95 3.82
CA ASP A 37 -1.81 -7.70 4.82
C ASP A 37 -0.41 -7.11 4.98
N LEU A 38 -0.15 -6.48 6.14
CA LEU A 38 1.15 -5.92 6.48
C LEU A 38 2.26 -6.98 6.55
N ALA A 39 1.93 -8.26 6.73
CA ALA A 39 2.91 -9.34 6.71
C ALA A 39 3.56 -9.49 5.32
N LEU A 40 2.93 -9.00 4.24
CA LEU A 40 3.55 -8.97 2.91
C LEU A 40 4.90 -8.25 2.93
N ALA A 41 5.05 -7.17 3.70
CA ALA A 41 6.31 -6.43 3.80
C ALA A 41 7.51 -7.32 4.22
N GLN A 42 7.27 -8.46 4.87
CA GLN A 42 8.31 -9.42 5.25
C GLN A 42 8.95 -10.16 4.06
N LYS A 43 8.29 -10.20 2.89
CA LYS A 43 8.81 -10.84 1.67
C LYS A 43 9.87 -9.97 0.97
N ASN A 44 9.98 -8.70 1.34
CA ASN A 44 10.99 -7.79 0.80
C ASN A 44 12.40 -8.23 1.21
N ASP A 45 13.32 -8.29 0.24
CA ASP A 45 14.75 -8.46 0.49
C ASP A 45 15.31 -7.20 1.17
N THR A 46 15.38 -7.24 2.50
CA THR A 46 15.78 -6.09 3.33
C THR A 46 17.24 -5.71 3.16
N PHE A 47 18.12 -6.66 2.83
CA PHE A 47 19.52 -6.34 2.56
C PHE A 47 19.62 -5.48 1.29
N MET A 48 19.01 -5.95 0.20
CA MET A 48 19.00 -5.22 -1.07
C MET A 48 18.30 -3.86 -0.94
N SER A 49 17.13 -3.81 -0.28
CA SER A 49 16.38 -2.56 -0.15
C SER A 49 17.09 -1.52 0.72
N ASN A 50 17.81 -1.93 1.77
CA ASN A 50 18.58 -1.00 2.61
C ASN A 50 19.78 -0.40 1.87
N GLU A 51 20.47 -1.19 1.04
CA GLU A 51 21.54 -0.66 0.19
C GLU A 51 20.99 0.30 -0.88
N ILE A 52 19.84 -0.02 -1.49
CA ILE A 52 19.15 0.89 -2.40
C ILE A 52 18.80 2.21 -1.68
N LEU A 53 18.22 2.13 -0.48
CA LEU A 53 17.88 3.30 0.33
C LEU A 53 19.10 4.16 0.63
N ARG A 54 20.22 3.54 1.02
CA ARG A 54 21.48 4.24 1.29
C ARG A 54 21.94 5.01 0.07
N LEU A 55 22.04 4.35 -1.09
CA LEU A 55 22.48 4.97 -2.35
C LEU A 55 21.53 6.09 -2.82
N VAL A 56 20.22 5.88 -2.71
CA VAL A 56 19.21 6.91 -3.02
C VAL A 56 19.37 8.12 -2.08
N ASN A 57 19.59 7.89 -0.79
CA ASN A 57 19.79 8.95 0.19
C ASN A 57 21.13 9.68 0.01
N ASP A 58 22.20 8.97 -0.36
CA ASP A 58 23.49 9.57 -0.70
C ASP A 58 23.34 10.51 -1.90
N HIS A 59 22.65 10.06 -2.96
CA HIS A 59 22.32 10.91 -4.11
C HIS A 59 21.50 12.13 -3.71
N ARG A 60 20.39 11.92 -2.98
CA ARG A 60 19.51 13.01 -2.54
C ARG A 60 20.25 14.04 -1.68
N ALA A 61 21.07 13.59 -0.74
CA ALA A 61 21.88 14.47 0.10
C ALA A 61 22.91 15.26 -0.72
N SER A 62 23.53 14.64 -1.74
CA SER A 62 24.51 15.30 -2.62
C SER A 62 23.94 16.49 -3.40
N ILE A 63 22.63 16.51 -3.64
CA ILE A 63 21.92 17.60 -4.31
C ILE A 63 21.09 18.47 -3.35
N GLY A 64 21.31 18.32 -2.03
CA GLY A 64 20.68 19.16 -1.00
C GLY A 64 19.24 18.79 -0.65
N LEU A 65 18.75 17.60 -1.06
CA LEU A 65 17.43 17.09 -0.66
C LEU A 65 17.51 16.34 0.67
N SER A 66 16.40 16.35 1.42
CA SER A 66 16.27 15.54 2.62
C SER A 66 16.29 14.05 2.30
N THR A 67 16.89 13.26 3.19
CA THR A 67 16.88 11.81 3.10
C THR A 67 15.48 11.25 3.36
N LEU A 68 15.19 10.10 2.76
CA LEU A 68 13.96 9.36 2.92
C LEU A 68 14.07 8.44 4.14
N LYS A 69 12.97 8.37 4.90
CA LYS A 69 12.77 7.38 5.96
C LYS A 69 12.16 6.12 5.36
N ILE A 70 12.62 4.95 5.79
CA ILE A 70 11.98 3.70 5.40
C ILE A 70 10.62 3.56 6.08
N ASP A 71 9.64 3.11 5.32
CA ASP A 71 8.34 2.66 5.77
C ASP A 71 8.24 1.16 5.56
N SER A 72 8.41 0.40 6.64
CA SER A 72 8.35 -1.07 6.63
C SER A 72 6.93 -1.63 6.84
N GLN A 73 5.89 -0.79 6.77
CA GLN A 73 4.49 -1.17 6.93
C GLN A 73 3.76 -1.02 5.59
N TYR A 74 2.77 -0.12 5.49
CA TYR A 74 1.84 -0.06 4.36
C TYR A 74 2.55 0.16 3.03
N ALA A 75 3.48 1.12 2.94
CA ALA A 75 4.17 1.38 1.67
C ALA A 75 5.00 0.17 1.20
N SER A 76 5.65 -0.56 2.11
CA SER A 76 6.37 -1.80 1.74
C SER A 76 5.42 -2.96 1.45
N ALA A 77 4.30 -3.08 2.16
CA ALA A 77 3.29 -4.09 1.86
C ALA A 77 2.69 -3.89 0.46
N PHE A 78 2.31 -2.66 0.09
CA PHE A 78 1.84 -2.33 -1.26
C PHE A 78 2.93 -2.52 -2.32
N ALA A 79 4.19 -2.23 -2.00
CA ALA A 79 5.30 -2.46 -2.93
C ALA A 79 5.52 -3.96 -3.18
N VAL A 80 5.47 -4.79 -2.13
CA VAL A 80 5.56 -6.26 -2.26
C VAL A 80 4.40 -6.82 -3.06
N ASP A 81 3.17 -6.41 -2.75
CA ASP A 81 1.97 -6.83 -3.48
C ASP A 81 2.11 -6.58 -5.00
N HIS A 82 2.59 -5.38 -5.38
CA HIS A 82 2.86 -5.08 -6.78
C HIS A 82 4.02 -5.88 -7.38
N THR A 83 5.07 -6.12 -6.60
CA THR A 83 6.20 -6.93 -7.06
C THR A 83 5.78 -8.38 -7.31
N ASP A 84 4.94 -8.96 -6.45
CA ASP A 84 4.30 -10.27 -6.68
C ASP A 84 3.47 -10.25 -7.97
N TYR A 85 2.66 -9.20 -8.17
CA TYR A 85 1.88 -9.02 -9.40
C TYR A 85 2.76 -8.97 -10.66
N MET A 86 3.84 -8.19 -10.65
CA MET A 86 4.79 -8.11 -11.79
C MET A 86 5.48 -9.45 -12.05
N ILE A 87 5.78 -10.22 -11.00
CA ILE A 87 6.34 -11.57 -11.12
C ILE A 87 5.31 -12.50 -11.78
N GLU A 88 4.05 -12.47 -11.34
CA GLU A 88 2.97 -13.29 -11.91
C GLU A 88 2.74 -12.97 -13.40
N LYS A 89 2.79 -11.68 -13.77
CA LYS A 89 2.65 -11.24 -15.16
C LYS A 89 3.93 -11.40 -16.00
N GLU A 90 5.04 -11.77 -15.37
CA GLU A 90 6.38 -11.79 -15.95
C GLU A 90 6.73 -10.48 -16.70
N LYS A 91 6.27 -9.33 -16.17
CA LYS A 91 6.37 -8.04 -16.86
C LYS A 91 6.42 -6.87 -15.89
N ILE A 92 7.40 -5.97 -16.07
CA ILE A 92 7.42 -4.68 -15.37
C ILE A 92 6.31 -3.75 -15.86
N ASN A 93 5.59 -3.14 -14.94
CA ASN A 93 4.50 -2.21 -15.25
C ASN A 93 4.17 -1.33 -14.02
N HIS A 94 3.30 -0.35 -14.22
CA HIS A 94 2.76 0.52 -13.17
C HIS A 94 1.26 0.28 -12.96
N ASP A 95 0.76 -0.90 -13.32
CA ASP A 95 -0.67 -1.21 -13.25
C ASP A 95 -1.16 -1.05 -11.81
N ASN A 96 -2.40 -0.56 -11.67
CA ASN A 96 -3.03 -0.31 -10.38
C ASN A 96 -2.27 0.66 -9.44
N PHE A 97 -1.32 1.46 -9.96
CA PHE A 97 -0.62 2.46 -9.14
C PHE A 97 -1.57 3.41 -8.40
N GLY A 98 -2.71 3.77 -9.01
CA GLY A 98 -3.74 4.56 -8.34
C GLY A 98 -4.27 3.92 -7.05
N TYR A 99 -4.49 2.60 -7.05
CA TYR A 99 -4.94 1.87 -5.85
C TYR A 99 -3.89 1.93 -4.74
N ARG A 100 -2.64 1.62 -5.05
CA ARG A 100 -1.53 1.70 -4.08
C ARG A 100 -1.32 3.12 -3.56
N SER A 101 -1.38 4.11 -4.44
CA SER A 101 -1.25 5.52 -4.06
C SER A 101 -2.36 5.93 -3.09
N GLU A 102 -3.62 5.59 -3.37
CA GLU A 102 -4.72 5.95 -2.48
C GLU A 102 -4.67 5.17 -1.16
N GLY A 103 -4.23 3.91 -1.18
CA GLY A 103 -4.00 3.13 0.05
C GLY A 103 -2.96 3.76 0.98
N ILE A 104 -1.82 4.22 0.45
CA ILE A 104 -0.81 4.92 1.26
C ILE A 104 -1.31 6.28 1.75
N LYS A 105 -2.08 7.01 0.93
CA LYS A 105 -2.71 8.26 1.39
C LYS A 105 -3.69 8.02 2.53
N PHE A 106 -4.46 6.94 2.46
CA PHE A 106 -5.44 6.55 3.46
C PHE A 106 -4.77 6.14 4.79
N HIS A 107 -3.76 5.27 4.74
CA HIS A 107 -3.14 4.72 5.96
C HIS A 107 -2.05 5.61 6.58
N ASP A 108 -1.30 6.34 5.75
CA ASP A 108 -0.11 7.10 6.19
C ASP A 108 -0.26 8.63 6.08
N ASN A 109 -1.47 9.12 5.78
CA ASN A 109 -1.77 10.53 5.55
C ASN A 109 -0.90 11.18 4.47
N ALA A 110 -0.42 10.39 3.50
CA ALA A 110 0.40 10.89 2.42
C ALA A 110 -0.33 11.95 1.57
N LYS A 111 0.41 12.92 1.06
CA LYS A 111 -0.09 13.99 0.17
C LYS A 111 0.20 13.70 -1.29
N VAL A 112 1.34 13.09 -1.56
CA VAL A 112 1.78 12.67 -2.88
C VAL A 112 2.52 11.35 -2.77
N VAL A 113 2.36 10.50 -3.78
CA VAL A 113 3.01 9.20 -3.90
C VAL A 113 3.66 9.12 -5.28
N GLY A 114 4.85 8.54 -5.35
CA GLY A 114 5.56 8.21 -6.59
C GLY A 114 6.03 6.76 -6.59
N GLU A 115 6.37 6.24 -7.76
CA GLU A 115 6.81 4.85 -7.92
C GLU A 115 7.93 4.75 -8.94
N ASN A 116 8.94 3.94 -8.59
CA ASN A 116 9.89 3.40 -9.54
C ASN A 116 9.78 1.87 -9.53
N VAL A 117 9.88 1.25 -10.71
CA VAL A 117 9.99 -0.21 -10.85
C VAL A 117 11.24 -0.58 -11.65
N ALA A 118 11.74 -1.80 -11.44
CA ALA A 118 12.84 -2.35 -12.22
C ALA A 118 12.79 -3.88 -12.26
N TYR A 119 13.58 -4.47 -13.16
CA TYR A 119 13.75 -5.91 -13.27
C TYR A 119 15.15 -6.27 -13.74
N GLY A 120 15.70 -7.34 -13.17
CA GLY A 120 16.86 -8.04 -13.69
C GLY A 120 18.21 -7.47 -13.26
N TYR A 121 18.26 -6.59 -12.27
CA TYR A 121 19.52 -6.11 -11.68
C TYR A 121 19.96 -7.01 -10.53
N ASP A 122 21.28 -7.22 -10.43
CA ASP A 122 21.88 -8.12 -9.43
C ASP A 122 22.37 -7.36 -8.19
N THR A 123 22.61 -6.05 -8.31
CA THR A 123 23.10 -5.20 -7.21
C THR A 123 22.25 -3.93 -7.04
N ALA A 124 22.28 -3.37 -5.83
CA ALA A 124 21.66 -2.09 -5.50
C ALA A 124 22.26 -0.95 -6.32
N GLU A 125 23.58 -0.99 -6.55
CA GLU A 125 24.29 0.00 -7.36
C GLU A 125 23.80 0.00 -8.81
N ASP A 126 23.63 -1.17 -9.42
CA ASP A 126 23.18 -1.25 -10.82
C ASP A 126 21.78 -0.68 -11.01
N VAL A 127 20.83 -1.04 -10.13
CA VAL A 127 19.43 -0.56 -10.24
C VAL A 127 19.32 0.93 -9.95
N VAL A 128 20.03 1.45 -8.94
CA VAL A 128 20.01 2.89 -8.61
C VAL A 128 20.66 3.69 -9.74
N ASN A 129 21.79 3.22 -10.29
CA ASN A 129 22.42 3.86 -11.44
C ASN A 129 21.51 3.85 -12.67
N ALA A 130 20.77 2.76 -12.90
CA ALA A 130 19.81 2.70 -14.00
C ALA A 130 18.65 3.70 -13.83
N TRP A 131 18.08 3.80 -12.62
CA TRP A 131 17.04 4.79 -12.33
C TRP A 131 17.56 6.23 -12.47
N LEU A 132 18.76 6.54 -11.97
CA LEU A 132 19.35 7.88 -12.09
C LEU A 132 19.68 8.26 -13.55
N LYS A 133 19.95 7.29 -14.42
CA LYS A 133 20.14 7.52 -15.87
C LYS A 133 18.82 7.70 -16.63
N SER A 134 17.69 7.35 -16.04
CA SER A 134 16.37 7.49 -16.66
C SER A 134 15.69 8.77 -16.17
N PRO A 135 15.39 9.76 -17.03
CA PRO A 135 14.83 11.04 -16.59
C PRO A 135 13.55 10.92 -15.74
N GLY A 136 12.65 9.99 -16.09
CA GLY A 136 11.43 9.73 -15.33
C GLY A 136 11.72 9.20 -13.93
N HIS A 137 12.50 8.12 -13.82
CA HIS A 137 12.82 7.51 -12.53
C HIS A 137 13.68 8.44 -11.65
N LYS A 138 14.61 9.17 -12.26
CA LYS A 138 15.41 10.20 -11.59
C LYS A 138 14.52 11.29 -10.99
N ALA A 139 13.54 11.79 -11.75
CA ALA A 139 12.62 12.81 -11.25
C ALA A 139 11.80 12.31 -10.04
N ILE A 140 11.48 11.01 -9.95
CA ILE A 140 10.87 10.42 -8.76
C ILE A 140 11.88 10.37 -7.59
N ILE A 141 13.11 9.90 -7.81
CA ILE A 141 14.16 9.88 -6.77
C ILE A 141 14.45 11.27 -6.22
N GLU A 142 14.43 12.30 -7.06
CA GLU A 142 14.70 13.70 -6.69
C GLU A 142 13.43 14.47 -6.27
N GLY A 143 12.28 13.79 -6.22
CA GLY A 143 11.01 14.39 -5.82
C GLY A 143 10.99 14.79 -4.34
N ASN A 144 10.08 15.70 -4.00
CA ASN A 144 9.85 16.13 -2.63
C ASN A 144 9.06 15.07 -1.85
N TYR A 145 9.78 14.04 -1.41
CA TYR A 145 9.31 12.92 -0.60
C TYR A 145 10.02 12.87 0.74
N THR A 146 9.41 12.18 1.69
CA THR A 146 9.87 12.05 3.08
C THR A 146 10.05 10.60 3.50
N HIS A 147 9.34 9.69 2.86
CA HIS A 147 9.31 8.27 3.19
C HIS A 147 9.39 7.43 1.91
N THR A 148 9.81 6.17 2.06
CA THR A 148 9.85 5.19 0.98
C THR A 148 9.60 3.78 1.48
N GLY A 149 8.91 2.96 0.68
CA GLY A 149 8.68 1.54 0.93
C GLY A 149 9.16 0.70 -0.24
N PHE A 150 9.49 -0.57 0.02
CA PHE A 150 10.15 -1.44 -0.95
C PHE A 150 9.46 -2.80 -1.09
N GLY A 151 9.46 -3.29 -2.33
CA GLY A 151 9.15 -4.67 -2.69
C GLY A 151 10.25 -5.19 -3.60
N VAL A 152 11.27 -5.81 -3.01
CA VAL A 152 12.40 -6.43 -3.72
C VAL A 152 12.30 -7.94 -3.58
N MET A 153 12.10 -8.64 -4.69
CA MET A 153 11.85 -10.09 -4.68
C MET A 153 12.47 -10.78 -5.89
N LYS A 154 12.97 -12.00 -5.71
CA LYS A 154 13.43 -12.84 -6.82
C LYS A 154 12.27 -13.65 -7.39
N CYS A 155 12.12 -13.64 -8.71
CA CYS A 155 11.20 -14.53 -9.39
C CYS A 155 11.76 -15.98 -9.43
N PRO A 156 10.95 -16.98 -9.78
CA PRO A 156 11.40 -18.38 -9.87
C PRO A 156 12.58 -18.62 -10.83
N LYS A 157 12.77 -17.74 -11.83
CA LYS A 157 13.90 -17.77 -12.77
C LYS A 157 15.19 -17.15 -12.19
N GLY A 158 15.18 -16.75 -10.92
CA GLY A 158 16.33 -16.19 -10.20
C GLY A 158 16.60 -14.70 -10.44
N ARG A 159 15.76 -14.01 -11.24
CA ARG A 159 15.91 -12.57 -11.53
C ARG A 159 15.10 -11.73 -10.56
N THR A 160 15.66 -10.60 -10.14
CA THR A 160 15.05 -9.71 -9.14
C THR A 160 14.08 -8.72 -9.78
N TYR A 161 12.90 -8.57 -9.20
CA TYR A 161 11.97 -7.47 -9.45
C TYR A 161 12.03 -6.46 -8.31
N PHE A 162 11.80 -5.19 -8.65
CA PHE A 162 11.90 -4.08 -7.72
C PHE A 162 10.67 -3.19 -7.88
N THR A 163 10.05 -2.86 -6.75
CA THR A 163 9.12 -1.73 -6.61
C THR A 163 9.65 -0.85 -5.49
N GLN A 164 9.84 0.44 -5.77
CA GLN A 164 10.13 1.44 -4.75
C GLN A 164 9.02 2.50 -4.78
N LEU A 165 8.27 2.57 -3.70
CA LEU A 165 7.25 3.59 -3.48
C LEU A 165 7.86 4.75 -2.69
N PHE A 166 7.49 5.97 -3.05
CA PHE A 166 7.93 7.21 -2.40
C PHE A 166 6.69 7.98 -1.97
N TYR A 167 6.72 8.62 -0.80
CA TYR A 167 5.61 9.49 -0.42
C TYR A 167 6.02 10.63 0.52
N ARG A 168 5.16 11.66 0.57
CA ARG A 168 5.30 12.82 1.47
C ARG A 168 4.15 12.89 2.46
N LYS A 169 4.45 12.99 3.76
CA LYS A 169 3.47 13.35 4.79
C LYS A 169 3.24 14.87 4.83
#